data_AF-R7HGJ7-F1
#
_entry.id   AF-R7HGJ7-F1
#
_cell.length_a   1.000
_cell.length_b   1.000
_cell.length_c   1.000
_cell.angle_alpha   90.00
_cell.angle_beta   90.00
_cell.angle_gamma   90.00
#
_symmetry.space_group_name_H-M   'P 1'
#
loop_
_entity.id
_entity.type
_entity.pdbx_description
1 polymer ?
#
loop_
_entity_poly.entity_id
_entity_poly.type
_entity_poly.pdbx_seq_one_letter_code
_entity_poly.pdbx_strand_id
1 'polypeptide(L)'
;MKRFAVSFLGVLMIVMAVSGCTGKKPAEQYVSEQLNCSLPAAEKSEASDTHGGFHGEGEYAATIRFDTVHGAQLAEQLQNTDGWKTLPLEEELELLMYGGSRGGSSYGYYFADKAGIPKVENGCYYFIDRQQDTERAGLLYRRSYNFSLAIYDSDENILYYCEIDT
;
A
#
# COMPACT_ATOMS: atom_id res chain seq x y z
N MET A 1 8.10 -62.68 43.08
CA MET A 1 8.76 -61.36 43.30
C MET A 1 9.53 -60.99 42.04
N LYS A 2 9.45 -59.71 41.67
CA LYS A 2 9.64 -59.10 40.34
C LYS A 2 11.01 -59.34 39.69
N ARG A 3 11.03 -59.61 38.38
CA ARG A 3 12.16 -59.35 37.48
C ARG A 3 11.61 -58.58 36.28
N PHE A 4 11.90 -57.27 36.22
CA PHE A 4 11.45 -56.38 35.17
C PHE A 4 12.25 -56.63 33.89
N ALA A 5 11.53 -56.84 32.80
CA ALA A 5 12.06 -57.10 31.49
C ALA A 5 11.80 -55.89 30.58
N VAL A 6 12.87 -55.50 29.90
CA VAL A 6 12.96 -54.88 28.58
C VAL A 6 12.56 -53.40 28.43
N SER A 7 13.62 -52.69 28.09
CA SER A 7 13.78 -51.29 27.73
C SER A 7 13.36 -50.98 26.28
N PHE A 8 13.28 -49.69 25.99
CA PHE A 8 13.27 -49.02 24.68
C PHE A 8 12.01 -49.11 23.82
N LEU A 9 11.10 -48.16 24.02
CA LEU A 9 10.34 -47.56 22.91
C LEU A 9 10.04 -46.08 23.20
N GLY A 10 11.08 -45.25 23.14
CA GLY A 10 10.92 -43.80 23.05
C GLY A 10 10.68 -43.43 21.59
N VAL A 11 9.41 -43.30 21.20
CA VAL A 11 9.02 -42.80 19.88
C VAL A 11 9.50 -41.36 19.75
N LEU A 12 10.50 -41.15 18.89
CA LEU A 12 10.99 -39.83 18.50
C LEU A 12 9.93 -39.16 17.61
N MET A 13 9.05 -38.35 18.21
CA MET A 13 8.19 -37.43 17.45
C MET A 13 9.04 -36.30 16.89
N ILE A 14 9.60 -36.50 15.69
CA ILE A 14 10.07 -35.41 14.84
C ILE A 14 8.83 -34.71 14.30
N VAL A 15 8.35 -33.70 15.03
CA VAL A 15 7.40 -32.73 14.48
C VAL A 15 8.19 -31.89 13.48
N MET A 16 8.02 -32.18 12.19
CA MET A 16 8.48 -31.28 11.14
C MET A 16 7.63 -30.01 11.24
N ALA A 17 8.16 -28.99 11.90
CA ALA A 17 7.65 -27.63 11.78
C ALA A 17 7.98 -27.16 10.35
N VAL A 18 7.10 -27.49 9.39
CA VAL A 18 7.11 -26.86 8.09
C VAL A 18 6.72 -25.41 8.35
N SER A 19 7.74 -24.57 8.59
CA SER A 19 7.58 -23.12 8.57
C SER A 19 7.26 -22.77 7.13
N GLY A 20 5.97 -22.76 6.81
CA GLY A 20 5.47 -22.20 5.58
C GLY A 20 5.80 -20.72 5.60
N CYS A 21 6.99 -20.36 5.11
CA CYS A 21 7.21 -19.04 4.56
C CYS A 21 6.32 -18.97 3.32
N THR A 22 5.03 -18.68 3.51
CA THR A 22 4.25 -18.04 2.46
C THR A 22 4.92 -16.70 2.24
N GLY A 23 5.91 -16.69 1.34
CA GLY A 23 6.70 -15.51 1.03
C GLY A 23 5.74 -14.39 0.67
N LYS A 24 5.75 -13.32 1.45
CA LYS A 24 5.01 -12.10 1.09
C LYS A 24 5.47 -11.71 -0.31
N LYS A 25 4.53 -11.41 -1.21
CA LYS A 25 4.87 -10.93 -2.54
C LYS A 25 5.76 -9.68 -2.41
N PRO A 26 6.75 -9.50 -3.29
CA PRO A 26 7.46 -8.23 -3.38
C PRO A 26 6.47 -7.07 -3.55
N ALA A 27 6.80 -5.90 -3.00
CA ALA A 27 5.89 -4.76 -3.00
C ALA A 27 5.49 -4.35 -4.43
N GLU A 28 6.45 -4.34 -5.35
CA GLU A 28 6.23 -4.05 -6.76
C GLU A 28 5.27 -5.03 -7.44
N GLN A 29 5.32 -6.31 -7.08
CA GLN A 29 4.38 -7.29 -7.62
C GLN A 29 2.97 -7.05 -7.09
N TYR A 30 2.84 -6.80 -5.79
CA TYR A 30 1.53 -6.51 -5.18
C TYR A 30 0.92 -5.23 -5.74
N VAL A 31 1.68 -4.14 -5.79
CA VAL A 31 1.21 -2.84 -6.31
C VAL A 31 0.87 -2.93 -7.80
N SER A 32 1.65 -3.68 -8.60
CA SER A 32 1.34 -3.93 -10.00
C SER A 32 -0.02 -4.60 -10.19
N GLU A 33 -0.34 -5.59 -9.33
CA GLU A 33 -1.64 -6.27 -9.34
C GLU A 33 -2.78 -5.32 -8.93
N GLN A 34 -2.60 -4.49 -7.90
CA GLN A 34 -3.65 -3.55 -7.44
C GLN A 34 -3.94 -2.45 -8.45
N LEU A 35 -2.91 -1.94 -9.12
CA LEU A 35 -3.03 -0.89 -10.13
C LEU A 35 -3.39 -1.44 -11.51
N ASN A 36 -3.44 -2.77 -11.68
CA ASN A 36 -3.57 -3.44 -12.96
C ASN A 36 -2.61 -2.85 -14.02
N CYS A 37 -1.37 -2.59 -13.60
CA CYS A 37 -0.37 -1.84 -14.34
C CYS A 37 0.97 -2.56 -14.21
N SER A 38 1.63 -2.88 -15.33
CA SER A 38 2.94 -3.54 -15.29
C SER A 38 3.98 -2.56 -14.76
N LEU A 39 4.61 -2.87 -13.64
CA LEU A 39 5.74 -2.07 -13.13
C LEU A 39 7.05 -2.62 -13.72
N PRO A 40 7.98 -1.75 -14.14
CA PRO A 40 9.31 -2.18 -14.53
C PRO A 40 10.10 -2.70 -13.33
N ALA A 41 11.31 -3.20 -13.58
CA ALA A 41 12.17 -3.67 -12.50
C ALA A 41 12.50 -2.53 -11.52
N ALA A 42 12.19 -2.73 -10.24
CA ALA A 42 12.51 -1.79 -9.18
C ALA A 42 14.01 -1.87 -8.84
N GLU A 43 14.63 -0.71 -8.59
CA GLU A 43 15.96 -0.63 -7.98
C GLU A 43 15.88 -0.99 -6.48
N LYS A 44 14.81 -0.51 -5.81
CA LYS A 44 14.55 -0.76 -4.41
C LYS A 44 13.05 -0.69 -4.13
N SER A 45 12.55 -1.57 -3.28
CA SER A 45 11.17 -1.51 -2.78
C SER A 45 11.10 -1.77 -1.28
N GLU A 46 10.21 -1.04 -0.61
CA GLU A 46 9.88 -1.20 0.80
C GLU A 46 8.37 -1.16 0.96
N ALA A 47 7.83 -1.97 1.86
CA ALA A 47 6.40 -1.93 2.18
C ALA A 47 6.13 -2.25 3.66
N SER A 48 5.07 -1.64 4.18
CA SER A 48 4.47 -1.92 5.48
C SER A 48 3.00 -2.25 5.31
N ASP A 49 2.52 -3.23 6.05
CA ASP A 49 1.14 -3.66 6.02
C ASP A 49 0.66 -3.89 7.45
N THR A 50 -0.36 -3.14 7.85
CA THR A 50 -0.97 -3.20 9.18
C THR A 50 -2.34 -3.86 9.16
N HIS A 51 -2.86 -4.27 7.98
CA HIS A 51 -4.14 -4.95 7.88
C HIS A 51 -4.13 -6.25 8.69
N GLY A 52 -5.19 -6.47 9.45
CA GLY A 52 -5.34 -7.64 10.30
C GLY A 52 -6.55 -7.58 11.23
N GLY A 53 -6.63 -8.50 12.18
CA GLY A 53 -7.73 -8.56 13.14
C GLY A 53 -9.07 -9.02 12.53
N PHE A 54 -10.15 -8.87 13.30
CA PHE A 54 -11.47 -9.38 12.93
C PHE A 54 -12.16 -8.54 11.83
N HIS A 55 -11.88 -7.24 11.80
CA HIS A 55 -12.49 -6.30 10.87
C HIS A 55 -11.69 -6.12 9.57
N GLY A 56 -10.40 -6.50 9.56
CA GLY A 56 -9.54 -6.37 8.39
C GLY A 56 -9.06 -4.94 8.12
N GLU A 57 -9.42 -3.98 8.98
CA GLU A 57 -8.97 -2.60 8.93
C GLU A 57 -7.44 -2.51 9.01
N GLY A 58 -6.90 -1.46 8.39
CA GLY A 58 -5.47 -1.20 8.39
C GLY A 58 -5.04 -0.26 7.27
N GLU A 59 -3.73 -0.12 7.19
CA GLU A 59 -3.04 0.68 6.20
C GLU A 59 -1.96 -0.19 5.55
N TYR A 60 -1.90 -0.17 4.22
CA TYR A 60 -0.77 -0.68 3.44
C TYR A 60 -0.04 0.53 2.88
N ALA A 61 1.28 0.54 2.94
CA ALA A 61 2.11 1.57 2.32
C ALA A 61 3.31 0.92 1.62
N ALA A 62 3.64 1.40 0.43
CA ALA A 62 4.81 0.97 -0.31
C ALA A 62 5.53 2.17 -0.95
N THR A 63 6.85 2.07 -0.98
CA THR A 63 7.75 3.00 -1.68
C THR A 63 8.61 2.17 -2.64
N ILE A 64 8.48 2.43 -3.94
CA ILE A 64 9.16 1.67 -4.98
C ILE A 64 9.99 2.65 -5.81
N ARG A 65 11.32 2.54 -5.76
CA ARG A 65 12.24 3.35 -6.54
C ARG A 65 12.67 2.61 -7.79
N PHE A 66 12.74 3.34 -8.90
CA PHE A 66 13.25 2.87 -10.18
C PHE A 66 14.53 3.60 -10.55
N ASP A 67 15.39 2.95 -11.33
CA ASP A 67 16.48 3.64 -11.98
C ASP A 67 15.96 4.65 -13.03
N THR A 68 16.84 5.51 -13.55
CA THR A 68 16.46 6.56 -14.49
C THR A 68 15.79 6.04 -15.77
N VAL A 69 16.20 4.86 -16.27
CA VAL A 69 15.67 4.31 -17.53
C VAL A 69 14.27 3.76 -17.30
N HIS A 70 14.10 2.94 -16.26
CA HIS A 70 12.82 2.35 -15.91
C HIS A 70 11.83 3.38 -15.37
N GLY A 71 12.31 4.40 -14.65
CA GLY A 71 11.52 5.54 -14.20
C GLY A 71 10.93 6.31 -15.37
N ALA A 72 11.76 6.69 -16.35
CA ALA A 72 11.28 7.38 -17.55
C ALA A 72 10.25 6.54 -18.34
N GLN A 73 10.49 5.23 -18.48
CA GLN A 73 9.54 4.31 -19.11
C GLN A 73 8.22 4.24 -18.36
N LEU A 74 8.26 4.15 -17.02
CA LEU A 74 7.06 4.15 -16.20
C LEU A 74 6.31 5.47 -16.33
N ALA A 75 6.99 6.61 -16.26
CA ALA A 75 6.38 7.92 -16.42
C ALA A 75 5.59 8.04 -17.74
N GLU A 76 6.19 7.62 -18.86
CA GLU A 76 5.53 7.59 -20.17
C GLU A 76 4.33 6.63 -20.18
N GLN A 77 4.46 5.43 -19.60
CA GLN A 77 3.38 4.47 -19.52
C GLN A 77 2.19 5.01 -18.72
N LEU A 78 2.43 5.59 -17.56
CA LEU A 78 1.39 6.10 -16.66
C LEU A 78 0.62 7.27 -17.30
N GLN A 79 1.31 8.17 -18.01
CA GLN A 79 0.66 9.27 -18.74
C GLN A 79 -0.30 8.78 -19.85
N ASN A 80 -0.03 7.60 -20.40
CA ASN A 80 -0.86 6.98 -21.44
C ASN A 80 -1.85 5.94 -20.89
N THR A 81 -1.94 5.80 -19.56
CA THR A 81 -2.85 4.84 -18.90
C THR A 81 -4.07 5.57 -18.37
N ASP A 82 -5.26 5.10 -18.75
CA ASP A 82 -6.52 5.70 -18.34
C ASP A 82 -6.66 5.79 -16.81
N GLY A 83 -7.16 6.93 -16.33
CA GLY A 83 -7.45 7.22 -14.93
C GLY A 83 -6.27 7.78 -14.12
N TRP A 84 -5.04 7.73 -14.64
CA TRP A 84 -3.93 8.50 -14.07
C TRP A 84 -4.13 9.99 -14.37
N LYS A 85 -3.89 10.83 -13.37
CA LYS A 85 -4.07 12.28 -13.43
C LYS A 85 -2.74 12.95 -13.14
N THR A 86 -2.45 14.06 -13.81
CA THR A 86 -1.28 14.89 -13.48
C THR A 86 -1.48 15.53 -12.11
N LEU A 87 -0.40 15.61 -11.33
CA LEU A 87 -0.40 16.38 -10.08
C LEU A 87 -0.66 17.87 -10.34
N PRO A 88 -1.21 18.64 -9.37
CA PRO A 88 -1.45 18.29 -7.96
C PRO A 88 -2.67 17.39 -7.73
N LEU A 89 -2.79 16.83 -6.53
CA LEU A 89 -4.00 16.12 -6.12
C LEU A 89 -5.22 17.06 -6.13
N GLU A 90 -6.40 16.49 -6.38
CA GLU A 90 -7.67 17.21 -6.18
C GLU A 90 -7.81 17.66 -4.72
N GLU A 91 -8.40 18.85 -4.52
CA GLU A 91 -8.42 19.55 -3.22
C GLU A 91 -8.85 18.66 -2.03
N GLU A 92 -9.91 17.86 -2.19
CA GLU A 92 -10.38 17.00 -1.10
C GLU A 92 -9.39 15.89 -0.76
N LEU A 93 -8.78 15.28 -1.77
CA LEU A 93 -7.78 14.24 -1.57
C LEU A 93 -6.49 14.83 -0.97
N GLU A 94 -6.07 16.00 -1.46
CA GLU A 94 -4.94 16.76 -0.92
C GLU A 94 -5.11 17.04 0.58
N LEU A 95 -6.29 17.52 0.98
CA LEU A 95 -6.62 17.82 2.38
C LEU A 95 -6.66 16.57 3.26
N LEU A 96 -7.01 15.40 2.73
CA LEU A 96 -6.94 14.14 3.48
C LEU A 96 -5.51 13.64 3.63
N MET A 97 -4.74 13.69 2.55
CA MET A 97 -3.38 13.18 2.53
C MET A 97 -2.45 14.05 3.37
N TYR A 98 -2.48 15.37 3.17
CA TYR A 98 -1.50 16.29 3.77
C TYR A 98 -2.10 17.24 4.81
N GLY A 99 -3.40 17.15 5.10
CA GLY A 99 -4.08 18.09 5.99
C GLY A 99 -4.24 19.48 5.39
N GLY A 100 -4.76 20.41 6.20
CA GLY A 100 -4.92 21.82 5.82
C GLY A 100 -6.21 22.43 6.33
N SER A 101 -6.70 23.47 5.68
CA SER A 101 -7.93 24.16 6.06
C SER A 101 -8.74 24.59 4.85
N ARG A 102 -10.07 24.40 4.91
CA ARG A 102 -11.03 24.81 3.88
C ARG A 102 -12.30 25.33 4.53
N GLY A 103 -12.77 26.51 4.13
CA GLY A 103 -14.05 27.07 4.58
C GLY A 103 -14.16 27.27 6.11
N GLY A 104 -13.05 27.51 6.80
CA GLY A 104 -13.01 27.65 8.27
C GLY A 104 -12.90 26.34 9.04
N SER A 105 -12.91 25.19 8.35
CA SER A 105 -12.66 23.87 8.95
C SER A 105 -11.21 23.46 8.74
N SER A 106 -10.60 22.84 9.74
CA SER A 106 -9.28 22.22 9.64
C SER A 106 -9.42 20.72 9.40
N TYR A 107 -8.63 20.18 8.48
CA TYR A 107 -8.55 18.76 8.14
C TYR A 107 -7.18 18.25 8.57
N GLY A 108 -7.15 17.14 9.31
CA GLY A 108 -5.93 16.67 9.97
C GLY A 108 -5.81 15.16 10.02
N TYR A 109 -6.18 14.47 8.94
CA TYR A 109 -6.00 13.02 8.82
C TYR A 109 -4.53 12.65 8.59
N TYR A 110 -3.82 13.44 7.78
CA TYR A 110 -2.39 13.28 7.50
C TYR A 110 -2.01 11.85 7.09
N PHE A 111 -2.81 11.23 6.20
CA PHE A 111 -2.54 9.86 5.73
C PHE A 111 -1.17 9.75 5.03
N ALA A 112 -0.71 10.81 4.38
CA ALA A 112 0.61 10.84 3.74
C ALA A 112 1.74 10.67 4.76
N ASP A 113 1.65 11.31 5.93
CA ASP A 113 2.67 11.23 6.98
C ASP A 113 2.81 9.79 7.49
N LYS A 114 1.68 9.09 7.68
CA LYS A 114 1.67 7.69 8.11
C LYS A 114 2.22 6.75 7.03
N ALA A 115 1.86 6.99 5.77
CA ALA A 115 2.31 6.20 4.62
C ALA A 115 3.73 6.56 4.15
N GLY A 116 4.37 7.58 4.72
CA GLY A 116 5.70 8.05 4.34
C GLY A 116 5.74 8.71 2.96
N ILE A 117 4.62 9.29 2.52
CA ILE A 117 4.49 9.91 1.20
C ILE A 117 4.79 11.42 1.33
N PRO A 118 5.89 11.93 0.74
CA PRO A 118 6.18 13.35 0.76
C PRO A 118 5.24 14.11 -0.16
N LYS A 119 5.23 15.44 -0.03
CA LYS A 119 4.55 16.30 -1.00
C LYS A 119 5.27 16.23 -2.35
N VAL A 120 4.63 15.61 -3.34
CA VAL A 120 5.16 15.50 -4.71
C VAL A 120 4.64 16.64 -5.56
N GLU A 121 5.54 17.38 -6.21
CA GLU A 121 5.18 18.51 -7.10
C GLU A 121 5.02 18.07 -8.55
N ASN A 122 5.93 17.21 -9.05
CA ASN A 122 5.98 16.79 -10.44
C ASN A 122 5.69 15.29 -10.56
N GLY A 123 4.71 14.95 -11.40
CA GLY A 123 4.36 13.56 -11.69
C GLY A 123 2.86 13.35 -11.88
N CYS A 124 2.40 12.17 -11.52
CA CYS A 124 1.01 11.77 -11.70
C CYS A 124 0.52 10.89 -10.55
N TYR A 125 -0.79 10.79 -10.41
CA TYR A 125 -1.43 10.01 -9.37
C TYR A 125 -2.61 9.20 -9.91
N TYR A 126 -2.92 8.11 -9.22
CA TYR A 126 -4.08 7.27 -9.49
C TYR A 126 -4.84 7.05 -8.19
N PHE A 127 -6.13 7.39 -8.19
CA PHE A 127 -6.98 7.30 -7.01
C PHE A 127 -8.12 6.31 -7.25
N ILE A 128 -8.25 5.34 -6.34
CA ILE A 128 -9.32 4.34 -6.36
C ILE A 128 -10.15 4.53 -5.10
N ASP A 129 -11.38 5.00 -5.26
CA ASP A 129 -12.36 5.01 -4.18
C ASP A 129 -12.99 3.62 -4.08
N ARG A 130 -12.68 2.88 -3.01
CA ARG A 130 -13.17 1.51 -2.77
C ARG A 130 -14.40 1.50 -1.86
N GLN A 131 -14.89 2.67 -1.45
CA GLN A 131 -16.08 2.80 -0.61
C GLN A 131 -17.34 2.40 -1.40
N GLN A 132 -18.22 1.58 -0.81
CA GLN A 132 -19.44 1.12 -1.48
C GLN A 132 -20.63 2.11 -1.37
N ASP A 133 -20.65 2.98 -0.36
CA ASP A 133 -21.71 3.97 -0.13
C ASP A 133 -21.19 5.41 -0.36
N THR A 134 -21.00 5.77 -1.63
CA THR A 134 -20.49 7.08 -2.06
C THR A 134 -21.60 8.12 -2.23
N GLU A 135 -22.88 7.73 -2.16
CA GLU A 135 -24.01 8.56 -2.60
C GLU A 135 -24.37 9.72 -1.65
N ARG A 136 -23.76 9.82 -0.46
CA ARG A 136 -24.23 10.74 0.59
C ARG A 136 -23.27 11.84 1.02
N ALA A 137 -21.98 11.80 0.64
CA ALA A 137 -20.99 12.75 1.15
C ALA A 137 -19.73 12.82 0.27
N GLY A 138 -19.23 14.04 0.03
CA GLY A 138 -17.88 14.27 -0.51
C GLY A 138 -16.81 13.61 0.36
N LEU A 139 -15.60 13.43 -0.16
CA LEU A 139 -14.55 12.59 0.43
C LEU A 139 -14.24 13.05 1.87
N LEU A 140 -14.24 14.36 2.12
CA LEU A 140 -13.97 14.97 3.43
C LEU A 140 -15.04 14.75 4.51
N TYR A 141 -16.24 14.29 4.16
CA TYR A 141 -17.38 14.22 5.09
C TYR A 141 -17.76 12.78 5.47
N ARG A 142 -16.90 11.82 5.13
CA ARG A 142 -17.12 10.40 5.42
C ARG A 142 -16.75 10.06 6.86
N ARG A 143 -17.39 9.01 7.40
CA ARG A 143 -17.11 8.48 8.74
C ARG A 143 -15.93 7.52 8.75
N SER A 144 -15.67 6.89 7.62
CA SER A 144 -14.59 5.94 7.35
C SER A 144 -14.07 6.14 5.94
N TYR A 145 -12.88 5.62 5.70
CA TYR A 145 -12.18 5.70 4.44
C TYR A 145 -11.81 4.30 3.98
N ASN A 146 -12.19 3.99 2.75
CA ASN A 146 -11.68 2.83 2.03
C ASN A 146 -11.23 3.28 0.65
N PHE A 147 -9.93 3.51 0.47
CA PHE A 147 -9.36 3.94 -0.80
C PHE A 147 -7.93 3.45 -1.00
N SER A 148 -7.50 3.46 -2.26
CA SER A 148 -6.10 3.32 -2.63
C SER A 148 -5.63 4.58 -3.37
N LEU A 149 -4.38 4.97 -3.13
CA LEU A 149 -3.73 6.08 -3.83
C LEU A 149 -2.33 5.67 -4.25
N ALA A 150 -2.03 5.86 -5.54
CA ALA A 150 -0.68 5.81 -6.07
C ALA A 150 -0.23 7.23 -6.46
N ILE A 151 1.01 7.59 -6.14
CA ILE A 151 1.64 8.84 -6.59
C ILE A 151 3.01 8.48 -7.17
N TYR A 152 3.20 8.76 -8.44
CA TYR A 152 4.50 8.66 -9.09
C TYR A 152 5.19 10.02 -9.08
N ASP A 153 6.32 10.11 -8.37
CA ASP A 153 7.24 11.24 -8.33
C ASP A 153 8.24 11.12 -9.49
N SER A 154 8.11 12.00 -10.48
CA SER A 154 8.96 12.00 -11.66
C SER A 154 10.34 12.61 -11.42
N ASP A 155 10.50 13.41 -10.35
CA ASP A 155 11.79 14.01 -10.02
C ASP A 155 12.71 12.96 -9.37
N GLU A 156 12.13 12.10 -8.54
CA GLU A 156 12.87 11.09 -7.77
C GLU A 156 12.80 9.66 -8.36
N ASN A 157 11.97 9.45 -9.38
CA ASN A 157 11.65 8.12 -9.94
C ASN A 157 11.10 7.15 -8.88
N ILE A 158 10.16 7.62 -8.06
CA ILE A 158 9.56 6.84 -6.98
C ILE A 158 8.05 6.71 -7.21
N LEU A 159 7.55 5.48 -7.14
CA LEU A 159 6.12 5.20 -6.98
C LEU A 159 5.81 4.98 -5.50
N TYR A 160 5.05 5.90 -4.93
CA TYR A 160 4.40 5.76 -3.64
C TYR A 160 3.04 5.11 -3.84
N TYR A 161 2.67 4.20 -2.94
CA TYR A 161 1.35 3.57 -2.94
C TYR A 161 0.85 3.42 -1.51
N CYS A 162 -0.41 3.76 -1.26
CA CYS A 162 -1.06 3.45 0.00
C CYS A 162 -2.47 2.90 -0.20
N GLU A 163 -2.88 2.04 0.72
CA GLU A 163 -4.26 1.59 0.92
C GLU A 163 -4.68 2.00 2.32
N ILE A 164 -5.85 2.61 2.42
CA ILE A 164 -6.44 3.04 3.68
C ILE A 164 -7.76 2.28 3.85
N ASP A 165 -7.92 1.60 4.98
CA ASP A 165 -9.16 0.95 5.43
C ASP A 165 -9.36 1.23 6.93
N THR A 166 -10.31 2.11 7.26
CA THR A 166 -10.54 2.64 8.62
C THR A 166 -11.96 2.46 9.12
#